data_AF-A0AAD6K130-F1
#
_entry.id   AF-A0AAD6K130-F1
#
_cell.length_a   1.000
_cell.length_b   1.000
_cell.length_c   1.000
_cell.angle_alpha   90.00
_cell.angle_beta   90.00
_cell.angle_gamma   90.00
#
_symmetry.space_group_name_H-M   'P 1'
#
loop_
_entity.id
_entity.type
_entity.pdbx_description
1 polymer ?
#
loop_
_entity_poly.entity_id
_entity_poly.type
_entity_poly.pdbx_seq_one_letter_code
_entity_poly.pdbx_strand_id
1 'polypeptide(L)'
;MAENDVNMQQQLDKEEEERRLKYLQFVQVAAVHAVLTFTNLYIYAKDKTGPLKPGVETVEGTVKSVVGPVYVKFRDVPIEFLKFVDRKVDESVTNMDNHVPPLVKQVSSRALLAAQNAPVAARAVASEVQRAGVKETASELAKNVYSKYEPTAKELYSKYEPKAEQAAVSAWRKLNQLPLFPQMAQVVVPTAAFLF
;
A
#
# COMPACT_ATOMS: atom_id res chain seq x y z
N MET A 1 38.81 -1.35 -32.97
CA MET A 1 38.54 -1.46 -31.52
C MET A 1 37.34 -0.61 -31.09
N ALA A 2 37.17 0.63 -31.57
CA ALA A 2 36.04 1.50 -31.19
C ALA A 2 34.62 1.00 -31.56
N GLU A 3 34.46 0.22 -32.63
CA GLU A 3 33.14 -0.26 -33.09
C GLU A 3 32.52 -1.33 -32.16
N ASN A 4 33.36 -2.13 -31.51
CA ASN A 4 32.90 -3.17 -30.58
C ASN A 4 32.48 -2.60 -29.23
N ASP A 5 33.11 -1.52 -28.77
CA ASP A 5 32.75 -0.84 -27.53
C ASP A 5 31.39 -0.15 -27.65
N VAL A 6 31.10 0.50 -28.79
CA VAL A 6 29.81 1.17 -29.07
C VAL A 6 28.65 0.17 -29.08
N ASN A 7 28.85 -1.01 -29.67
CA ASN A 7 27.83 -2.06 -29.72
C ASN A 7 27.56 -2.67 -28.34
N MET A 8 28.61 -2.84 -27.52
CA MET A 8 28.49 -3.36 -26.15
C MET A 8 27.76 -2.36 -25.23
N GLN A 9 28.03 -1.06 -25.40
CA GLN A 9 27.34 0.00 -24.66
C GLN A 9 25.86 0.12 -25.03
N GLN A 10 25.53 0.03 -26.33
CA GLN A 10 24.13 0.04 -26.77
C GLN A 10 23.34 -1.20 -26.31
N GLN A 11 24.01 -2.35 -26.17
CA GLN A 11 23.39 -3.56 -25.61
C GLN A 11 23.17 -3.43 -24.10
N LEU A 12 24.15 -2.88 -23.36
CA LEU A 12 24.03 -2.61 -21.93
C LEU A 12 22.93 -1.58 -21.63
N ASP A 13 22.83 -0.51 -22.41
CA ASP A 13 21.82 0.53 -22.22
C ASP A 13 20.39 0.01 -22.50
N LYS A 14 20.23 -0.85 -23.51
CA LYS A 14 18.94 -1.50 -23.80
C LYS A 14 18.54 -2.49 -22.71
N GLU A 15 19.49 -3.28 -22.19
CA GLU A 15 19.22 -4.15 -21.05
C GLU A 15 18.90 -3.36 -19.78
N GLU A 16 19.52 -2.19 -19.58
CA GLU A 16 19.21 -1.31 -18.45
C GLU A 16 17.83 -0.68 -18.58
N GLU A 17 17.43 -0.25 -19.78
CA GLU A 17 16.07 0.23 -20.06
C GLU A 17 15.03 -0.87 -19.86
N GLU A 18 15.27 -2.10 -20.33
CA GLU A 18 14.38 -3.24 -20.09
C GLU A 18 14.31 -3.64 -18.61
N ARG A 19 15.37 -3.39 -17.83
CA ARG A 19 15.39 -3.64 -16.39
C ARG A 19 14.68 -2.55 -15.59
N ARG A 20 14.49 -1.35 -16.14
CA ARG A 20 13.86 -0.20 -15.47
C ARG A 20 12.34 -0.30 -15.56
N LEU A 21 11.68 -0.21 -14.40
CA LEU A 21 10.22 -0.13 -14.33
C LEU A 21 9.75 1.25 -14.83
N LYS A 22 8.81 1.29 -15.76
CA LYS A 22 8.30 2.50 -16.42
C LYS A 22 7.29 3.26 -15.56
N TYR A 23 6.47 2.55 -14.78
CA TYR A 23 5.41 3.13 -13.95
C TYR A 23 5.62 2.85 -12.45
N LEU A 24 6.18 1.70 -12.11
CA LEU A 24 6.29 1.20 -10.74
C LEU A 24 7.65 1.49 -10.09
N GLN A 25 8.47 2.37 -10.66
CA GLN A 25 9.77 2.75 -10.09
C GLN A 25 9.65 3.32 -8.67
N PHE A 26 8.58 4.08 -8.39
CA PHE A 26 8.32 4.61 -7.05
C PHE A 26 8.11 3.51 -6.00
N VAL A 27 7.60 2.34 -6.41
CA VAL A 27 7.39 1.19 -5.51
C VAL A 27 8.74 0.64 -5.05
N GLN A 28 9.72 0.55 -5.94
CA GLN A 28 11.08 0.15 -5.57
C GLN A 28 11.72 1.15 -4.61
N VAL A 29 11.61 2.46 -4.90
CA VAL A 29 12.14 3.51 -4.02
C VAL A 29 11.49 3.48 -2.64
N ALA A 30 10.17 3.31 -2.58
CA ALA A 30 9.41 3.19 -1.35
C ALA A 30 9.79 1.93 -0.57
N ALA A 31 9.96 0.78 -1.25
CA ALA A 31 10.40 -0.46 -0.63
C ALA A 31 11.80 -0.31 -0.01
N VAL A 32 12.75 0.33 -0.71
CA VAL A 32 14.09 0.61 -0.17
C VAL A 32 13.99 1.53 1.07
N HIS A 33 13.18 2.58 1.00
CA HIS A 33 12.95 3.47 2.15
C HIS A 33 12.33 2.74 3.34
N ALA A 34 11.35 1.88 3.08
CA ALA A 34 10.73 1.06 4.12
C ALA A 34 11.76 0.13 4.76
N VAL A 35 12.55 -0.59 3.96
CA VAL A 35 13.62 -1.47 4.46
C VAL A 35 14.60 -0.69 5.32
N LEU A 36 15.13 0.45 4.84
CA LEU A 36 16.05 1.29 5.63
C LEU A 36 15.42 1.75 6.95
N THR A 37 14.18 2.22 6.90
CA THR A 37 13.47 2.73 8.10
C THR A 37 13.24 1.62 9.12
N PHE A 38 12.72 0.48 8.69
CA PHE A 38 12.45 -0.65 9.57
C PHE A 38 13.72 -1.32 10.08
N THR A 39 14.78 -1.41 9.26
CA THR A 39 16.08 -1.91 9.71
C THR A 39 16.66 -1.00 10.79
N ASN A 40 16.64 0.32 10.60
CA ASN A 40 17.13 1.26 11.62
C ASN A 40 16.32 1.17 12.91
N LEU A 41 14.98 1.11 12.80
CA LEU A 41 14.10 0.95 13.95
C LEU A 41 14.35 -0.39 14.68
N TYR A 42 14.53 -1.46 13.93
CA TYR A 42 14.83 -2.79 14.47
C TYR A 42 16.17 -2.83 15.19
N ILE A 43 17.24 -2.30 14.58
CA ILE A 43 18.57 -2.23 15.20
C ILE A 43 18.50 -1.41 16.50
N TYR A 44 17.84 -0.26 16.45
CA TYR A 44 17.65 0.58 17.63
C TYR A 44 16.89 -0.15 18.74
N ALA A 45 15.78 -0.81 18.42
CA ALA A 45 15.00 -1.57 19.40
C ALA A 45 15.82 -2.73 19.98
N LYS A 46 16.52 -3.48 19.12
CA LYS A 46 17.39 -4.60 19.49
C LYS A 46 18.47 -4.17 20.48
N ASP A 47 19.18 -3.07 20.21
CA ASP A 47 20.23 -2.54 21.10
C ASP A 47 19.69 -2.07 22.46
N LYS A 48 18.40 -1.72 22.53
CA LYS A 48 17.74 -1.23 23.75
C LYS A 48 16.93 -2.29 24.51
N THR A 49 16.98 -3.56 24.11
CA THR A 49 16.17 -4.64 24.74
C THR A 49 16.67 -5.16 26.09
N GLY A 50 17.86 -4.75 26.55
CA GLY A 50 18.35 -5.05 27.89
C GLY A 50 18.36 -6.57 28.19
N PRO A 51 17.74 -7.04 29.29
CA PRO A 51 17.71 -8.47 29.65
C PRO A 51 17.08 -9.40 28.60
N LEU A 52 16.27 -8.88 27.68
CA LEU A 52 15.58 -9.66 26.66
C LEU A 52 16.42 -9.92 25.41
N LYS A 53 17.59 -9.29 25.29
CA LYS A 53 18.48 -9.40 24.14
C LYS A 53 18.80 -10.85 23.72
N PRO A 54 19.11 -11.79 24.64
CA PRO A 54 19.41 -13.18 24.27
C PRO A 54 18.21 -13.90 23.63
N GLY A 55 16.99 -13.58 24.07
CA GLY A 55 15.76 -14.14 23.51
C GLY A 55 15.51 -13.64 22.09
N VAL A 56 15.71 -12.34 21.85
CA VAL A 56 15.59 -11.73 20.52
C VAL A 56 16.59 -12.34 19.53
N GLU A 57 17.85 -12.51 19.94
CA GLU A 57 18.90 -13.12 19.10
C GLU A 57 18.61 -14.59 18.78
N THR A 58 18.05 -15.34 19.74
CA THR A 58 17.65 -16.75 19.53
C THR A 58 16.53 -16.87 18.50
N VAL A 59 15.50 -16.04 18.61
CA VAL A 59 14.37 -16.02 17.67
C VAL A 59 14.84 -15.58 16.29
N GLU A 60 15.65 -14.52 16.21
CA GLU A 60 16.24 -14.05 14.95
C GLU A 60 17.06 -15.15 14.26
N GLY A 61 17.92 -15.84 15.01
CA GLY A 61 18.71 -16.95 14.49
C GLY A 61 17.83 -18.09 13.95
N THR A 62 16.75 -18.41 14.65
CA THR A 62 15.78 -19.44 14.23
C THR A 62 15.06 -19.04 12.95
N VAL A 63 14.53 -17.82 12.90
CA VAL A 63 13.83 -17.29 11.72
C VAL A 63 14.79 -17.22 10.53
N LYS A 64 16.02 -16.76 10.73
CA LYS A 64 17.05 -16.72 9.68
C LYS A 64 17.38 -18.11 9.15
N SER A 65 17.44 -19.12 10.01
CA SER A 65 17.69 -20.51 9.62
C SER A 65 16.54 -21.09 8.78
N VAL A 66 15.29 -20.85 9.18
CA VAL A 66 14.11 -21.39 8.50
C VAL A 66 13.79 -20.63 7.20
N VAL A 67 13.83 -19.30 7.25
CA VAL A 67 13.42 -18.43 6.14
C VAL A 67 14.58 -18.12 5.19
N GLY A 68 15.83 -18.16 5.66
CA GLY A 68 17.01 -17.87 4.82
C GLY A 68 17.06 -18.68 3.52
N PRO A 69 16.88 -20.02 3.56
CA PRO A 69 16.84 -20.84 2.34
C PRO A 69 15.68 -20.49 1.41
N VAL A 70 14.53 -20.09 1.97
CA VAL A 70 13.36 -19.66 1.19
C VAL A 70 13.66 -18.33 0.51
N TYR A 71 14.21 -17.36 1.25
CA TYR A 71 14.58 -16.06 0.70
C TYR A 71 15.56 -16.19 -0.48
N VAL A 72 16.61 -17.03 -0.35
CA VAL A 72 17.56 -17.25 -1.44
C VAL A 72 16.90 -17.81 -2.70
N LYS A 73 15.93 -18.73 -2.55
CA LYS A 73 15.19 -19.30 -3.68
C LYS A 73 14.26 -18.32 -4.37
N PHE A 74 13.69 -17.38 -3.62
CA PHE A 74 12.61 -16.51 -4.11
C PHE A 74 13.02 -15.03 -4.21
N ARG A 75 14.29 -14.68 -4.01
CA ARG A 75 14.75 -13.28 -3.97
C ARG A 75 14.40 -12.50 -5.24
N ASP A 76 14.45 -13.16 -6.38
CA ASP A 76 14.26 -12.51 -7.68
C ASP A 76 12.77 -12.48 -8.10
N VAL A 77 11.92 -13.31 -7.49
CA VAL A 77 10.49 -13.42 -7.84
C VAL A 77 9.71 -12.11 -7.64
N PRO A 78 9.87 -11.35 -6.54
CA PRO A 78 9.20 -10.07 -6.37
C PRO A 78 9.58 -9.04 -7.45
N ILE A 79 10.84 -9.06 -7.92
CA ILE A 79 11.33 -8.14 -8.94
C ILE A 79 10.71 -8.49 -10.30
N GLU A 80 10.71 -9.76 -10.66
CA GLU A 80 10.10 -10.23 -11.91
C GLU A 80 8.58 -10.03 -11.93
N PHE A 81 7.92 -10.23 -10.78
CA PHE A 81 6.50 -9.92 -10.63
C PHE A 81 6.23 -8.42 -10.81
N LEU A 82 7.04 -7.54 -10.22
CA LEU A 82 6.93 -6.10 -10.42
C LEU A 82 7.07 -5.71 -11.89
N LYS A 83 8.03 -6.28 -12.62
CA LYS A 83 8.19 -6.06 -14.06
C LYS A 83 6.97 -6.51 -14.85
N PHE A 84 6.40 -7.67 -14.50
CA PHE A 84 5.19 -8.17 -15.15
C PHE A 84 4.01 -7.21 -14.97
N VAL A 85 3.78 -6.73 -13.74
CA VAL A 85 2.71 -5.77 -13.47
C VAL A 85 2.97 -4.45 -14.18
N ASP A 86 4.21 -3.96 -14.17
CA ASP A 86 4.62 -2.73 -14.84
C ASP A 86 4.35 -2.79 -16.36
N ARG A 87 4.70 -3.91 -17.01
CA ARG A 87 4.39 -4.17 -18.42
C ARG A 87 2.87 -4.22 -18.67
N LYS A 88 2.12 -4.85 -17.77
CA LYS A 88 0.64 -4.90 -17.89
C LYS A 88 0.01 -3.52 -17.73
N VAL A 89 0.57 -2.67 -16.89
CA VAL A 89 0.16 -1.26 -16.78
C VAL A 89 0.49 -0.52 -18.08
N ASP A 90 1.67 -0.73 -18.67
CA ASP A 90 2.04 -0.13 -19.96
C ASP A 90 1.08 -0.51 -21.10
N GLU A 91 0.78 -1.80 -21.24
CA GLU A 91 -0.21 -2.31 -22.21
C GLU A 91 -1.60 -1.69 -21.98
N SER A 92 -2.01 -1.51 -20.72
CA SER A 92 -3.30 -0.88 -20.39
C SER A 92 -3.32 0.61 -20.75
N VAL A 93 -2.26 1.34 -20.41
CA VAL A 93 -2.13 2.78 -20.69
C VAL A 93 -2.11 3.03 -22.19
N THR A 94 -1.35 2.24 -22.96
CA THR A 94 -1.26 2.38 -24.42
C THR A 94 -2.58 2.04 -25.14
N ASN A 95 -3.28 0.99 -24.73
CA ASN A 95 -4.61 0.67 -25.27
C ASN A 95 -5.64 1.77 -24.97
N MET A 96 -5.59 2.33 -23.76
CA MET A 96 -6.45 3.44 -23.38
C MET A 96 -6.08 4.72 -24.15
N ASP A 97 -4.80 5.00 -24.36
CA ASP A 97 -4.34 6.20 -25.09
C ASP A 97 -4.88 6.26 -26.54
N ASN A 98 -5.06 5.09 -27.16
CA ASN A 98 -5.63 4.92 -28.51
C ASN A 98 -7.17 5.04 -28.56
N HIS A 99 -7.85 5.02 -27.42
CA HIS A 99 -9.32 5.00 -27.32
C HIS A 99 -9.92 6.18 -26.56
N VAL A 100 -9.09 7.08 -26.04
CA VAL A 100 -9.53 8.22 -25.22
C VAL A 100 -9.59 9.51 -26.07
N PRO A 101 -10.77 10.15 -26.20
CA PRO A 101 -10.91 11.40 -26.95
C PRO A 101 -9.99 12.52 -26.45
N PRO A 102 -9.56 13.46 -27.30
CA PRO A 102 -8.63 14.53 -26.94
C PRO A 102 -9.05 15.36 -25.70
N LEU A 103 -10.36 15.48 -25.47
CA LEU A 103 -10.93 16.24 -24.37
C LEU A 103 -10.56 15.68 -22.98
N VAL A 104 -10.50 14.35 -22.84
CA VAL A 104 -10.17 13.70 -21.56
C VAL A 104 -8.66 13.76 -21.26
N LYS A 105 -7.82 13.82 -22.30
CA LYS A 105 -6.37 14.12 -22.16
C LYS A 105 -6.12 15.56 -21.68
N GLN A 106 -6.93 16.52 -22.13
CA GLN A 106 -6.81 17.92 -21.72
C GLN A 106 -7.27 18.16 -20.27
N VAL A 107 -8.35 17.50 -19.84
CA VAL A 107 -8.85 17.63 -18.47
C VAL A 107 -7.89 16.97 -17.48
N SER A 108 -7.34 15.81 -17.81
CA SER A 108 -6.35 15.12 -16.98
C SER A 108 -5.03 15.89 -16.87
N SER A 109 -4.55 16.52 -17.95
CA SER A 109 -3.34 17.36 -17.88
C SER A 109 -3.55 18.60 -17.01
N ARG A 110 -4.72 19.25 -17.09
CA ARG A 110 -5.09 20.35 -16.17
C ARG A 110 -5.20 19.90 -14.73
N ALA A 111 -5.78 18.72 -14.47
CA ALA A 111 -5.88 18.16 -13.13
C ALA A 111 -4.51 17.79 -12.55
N LEU A 112 -3.62 17.20 -13.36
CA LEU A 112 -2.24 16.88 -12.96
C LEU A 112 -1.46 18.16 -12.64
N LEU A 113 -1.57 19.20 -13.47
CA LEU A 113 -0.96 20.49 -13.22
C LEU A 113 -1.52 21.16 -11.96
N ALA A 114 -2.83 21.09 -11.73
CA ALA A 114 -3.44 21.59 -10.50
C ALA A 114 -2.94 20.81 -9.26
N ALA A 115 -2.78 19.48 -9.37
CA ALA A 115 -2.25 18.63 -8.31
C ALA A 115 -0.75 18.88 -8.04
N GLN A 116 0.06 19.14 -9.07
CA GLN A 116 1.47 19.53 -8.92
C GLN A 116 1.64 20.91 -8.29
N ASN A 117 0.64 21.78 -8.43
CA ASN A 117 0.57 23.09 -7.76
C ASN A 117 -0.05 23.01 -6.35
N ALA A 118 -0.70 21.89 -5.99
CA ALA A 118 -1.29 21.68 -4.67
C ALA A 118 -0.28 21.76 -3.50
N PRO A 119 1.00 21.34 -3.61
CA PRO A 119 2.01 21.57 -2.58
C PRO A 119 2.24 23.05 -2.28
N VAL A 120 2.11 23.93 -3.27
CA VAL A 120 2.24 25.39 -3.08
C VAL A 120 1.05 25.92 -2.29
N ALA A 121 -0.16 25.48 -2.64
CA ALA A 121 -1.37 25.80 -1.88
C ALA A 121 -1.33 25.24 -0.45
N ALA A 122 -0.84 24.01 -0.26
CA ALA A 122 -0.68 23.38 1.04
C ALA A 122 0.36 24.10 1.92
N ARG A 123 1.46 24.57 1.32
CA ARG A 123 2.46 25.41 2.01
C ARG A 123 1.90 26.77 2.39
N ALA A 124 1.08 27.39 1.54
CA ALA A 124 0.40 28.65 1.85
C ALA A 124 -0.55 28.48 3.04
N VAL A 125 -1.38 27.42 3.04
CA VAL A 125 -2.28 27.10 4.16
C VAL A 125 -1.50 26.79 5.44
N ALA A 126 -0.41 26.02 5.36
CA ALA A 126 0.46 25.75 6.51
C ALA A 126 1.10 27.03 7.07
N SER A 127 1.48 27.98 6.21
CA SER A 127 2.04 29.27 6.62
C SER A 127 0.98 30.18 7.27
N GLU A 128 -0.27 30.13 6.82
CA GLU A 128 -1.37 30.86 7.47
C GLU A 128 -1.74 30.23 8.82
N VAL A 129 -1.68 28.91 8.94
CA VAL A 129 -1.89 28.20 10.21
C VAL A 129 -0.77 28.51 11.22
N GLN A 130 0.48 28.66 10.77
CA GLN A 130 1.57 29.16 11.62
C GLN A 130 1.36 30.62 12.04
N ARG A 131 0.76 31.46 11.17
CA ARG A 131 0.52 32.89 11.43
C ARG A 131 -0.70 33.16 12.32
N ALA A 132 -1.76 32.37 12.19
CA ALA A 132 -3.05 32.58 12.86
C ALA A 132 -3.21 31.79 14.18
N GLY A 133 -2.30 30.86 14.48
CA GLY A 133 -2.34 30.03 15.68
C GLY A 133 -3.06 28.68 15.46
N VAL A 134 -2.42 27.59 15.89
CA VAL A 134 -2.73 26.21 15.47
C VAL A 134 -4.01 25.63 16.07
N LYS A 135 -4.45 26.12 17.24
CA LYS A 135 -5.43 25.39 18.08
C LYS A 135 -6.89 25.69 17.77
N GLU A 136 -7.24 26.96 17.49
CA GLU A 136 -8.62 27.35 17.17
C GLU A 136 -8.99 26.91 15.74
N THR A 137 -8.15 27.24 14.75
CA THR A 137 -8.46 27.03 13.32
C THR A 137 -8.49 25.56 12.93
N ALA A 138 -7.59 24.72 13.46
CA ALA A 138 -7.61 23.28 13.18
C ALA A 138 -8.84 22.59 13.79
N SER A 139 -9.28 23.03 14.97
CA SER A 139 -10.48 22.53 15.66
C SER A 139 -11.74 22.91 14.90
N GLU A 140 -11.86 24.16 14.44
CA GLU A 140 -13.00 24.59 13.63
C GLU A 140 -13.04 23.92 12.25
N LEU A 141 -11.89 23.78 11.59
CA LEU A 141 -11.82 23.09 10.30
C LEU A 141 -12.17 21.61 10.44
N ALA A 142 -11.67 20.93 11.46
CA ALA A 142 -12.01 19.54 11.75
C ALA A 142 -13.51 19.38 12.05
N LYS A 143 -14.11 20.29 12.85
CA LYS A 143 -15.55 20.27 13.14
C LYS A 143 -16.39 20.51 11.89
N ASN A 144 -15.98 21.41 11.00
CA ASN A 144 -16.72 21.74 9.78
C ASN A 144 -16.63 20.62 8.74
N VAL A 145 -15.46 19.98 8.61
CA VAL A 145 -15.30 18.78 7.78
C VAL A 145 -16.12 17.64 8.36
N TYR A 146 -16.06 17.41 9.68
CA TYR A 146 -16.82 16.36 10.34
C TYR A 146 -18.34 16.55 10.15
N SER A 147 -18.89 17.74 10.41
CA SER A 147 -20.33 18.01 10.25
C SER A 147 -20.82 17.87 8.81
N LYS A 148 -19.95 18.15 7.83
CA LYS A 148 -20.28 18.00 6.41
C LYS A 148 -20.35 16.55 5.95
N TYR A 149 -19.44 15.70 6.44
CA TYR A 149 -19.33 14.31 5.98
C TYR A 149 -20.04 13.30 6.89
N GLU A 150 -20.26 13.61 8.16
CA GLU A 150 -21.02 12.77 9.11
C GLU A 150 -22.39 12.32 8.57
N PRO A 151 -23.26 13.19 8.03
CA PRO A 151 -24.58 12.77 7.55
C PRO A 151 -24.46 11.83 6.33
N THR A 152 -23.54 12.10 5.41
CA THR A 152 -23.30 11.24 4.23
C THR A 152 -22.71 9.89 4.63
N ALA A 153 -21.79 9.86 5.59
CA ALA A 153 -21.22 8.63 6.11
C ALA A 153 -22.28 7.78 6.83
N LYS A 154 -23.13 8.40 7.65
CA LYS A 154 -24.27 7.74 8.31
C LYS A 154 -25.28 7.20 7.30
N GLU A 155 -25.61 7.98 6.27
CA GLU A 155 -26.53 7.54 5.21
C GLU A 155 -25.98 6.33 4.43
N LEU A 156 -24.71 6.37 4.05
CA LEU A 156 -24.05 5.24 3.39
C LEU A 156 -24.02 4.03 4.32
N TYR A 157 -23.65 4.21 5.59
CA TYR A 157 -23.64 3.14 6.58
C TYR A 157 -25.03 2.49 6.71
N SER A 158 -26.08 3.27 6.98
CA SER A 158 -27.46 2.76 7.10
C SER A 158 -27.98 2.09 5.83
N LYS A 159 -27.50 2.50 4.64
CA LYS A 159 -27.87 1.88 3.37
C LYS A 159 -27.21 0.52 3.15
N TYR A 160 -26.00 0.32 3.67
CA TYR A 160 -25.20 -0.88 3.42
C TYR A 160 -25.20 -1.88 4.57
N GLU A 161 -25.41 -1.44 5.82
CA GLU A 161 -25.58 -2.29 7.01
C GLU A 161 -26.55 -3.46 6.78
N PRO A 162 -27.82 -3.25 6.34
CA PRO A 162 -28.75 -4.37 6.14
C PRO A 162 -28.31 -5.32 5.02
N LYS A 163 -27.55 -4.84 4.03
CA LYS A 163 -27.01 -5.69 2.95
C LYS A 163 -25.83 -6.53 3.44
N ALA A 164 -24.97 -5.94 4.28
CA ALA A 164 -23.87 -6.64 4.92
C ALA A 164 -24.39 -7.70 5.89
N GLU A 165 -25.40 -7.37 6.71
CA GLU A 165 -26.08 -8.31 7.59
C GLU A 165 -26.75 -9.45 6.80
N GLN A 166 -27.49 -9.13 5.74
CA GLN A 166 -28.13 -10.14 4.91
C GLN A 166 -27.10 -11.07 4.26
N ALA A 167 -25.97 -10.54 3.80
CA ALA A 167 -24.86 -11.34 3.26
C ALA A 167 -24.25 -12.23 4.34
N ALA A 168 -23.99 -11.71 5.53
CA ALA A 168 -23.45 -12.46 6.67
C ALA A 168 -24.40 -13.59 7.10
N VAL A 169 -25.70 -13.30 7.25
CA VAL A 169 -26.74 -14.29 7.60
C VAL A 169 -26.85 -15.36 6.51
N SER A 170 -26.81 -14.97 5.24
CA SER A 170 -26.90 -15.90 4.11
C SER A 170 -25.66 -16.80 4.03
N ALA A 171 -24.47 -16.24 4.25
CA ALA A 171 -23.23 -17.00 4.32
C ALA A 171 -23.25 -17.98 5.50
N TRP A 172 -23.62 -17.52 6.70
CA TRP A 172 -23.73 -18.36 7.90
C TRP A 172 -24.72 -19.52 7.69
N ARG A 173 -25.88 -19.25 7.07
CA ARG A 173 -26.87 -20.29 6.75
C ARG A 173 -26.31 -21.33 5.79
N LYS A 174 -25.57 -20.91 4.76
CA LYS A 174 -24.92 -21.83 3.81
C LYS A 174 -23.82 -22.65 4.46
N LEU A 175 -22.97 -22.02 5.28
CA LEU A 175 -21.94 -22.76 6.01
C LEU A 175 -22.56 -23.77 6.97
N ASN A 176 -23.67 -23.46 7.65
CA ASN A 176 -24.38 -24.43 8.50
C ASN A 176 -25.02 -25.61 7.76
N GLN A 177 -25.11 -25.58 6.42
CA GLN A 177 -25.53 -26.74 5.62
C GLN A 177 -24.35 -27.70 5.34
N LEU A 178 -23.11 -27.28 5.62
CA LEU A 178 -21.93 -28.14 5.48
C LEU A 178 -21.83 -29.08 6.69
N PRO A 179 -21.51 -30.37 6.50
CA PRO A 179 -21.60 -31.38 7.56
C PRO A 179 -20.65 -31.15 8.75
N LEU A 180 -19.56 -30.39 8.57
CA LEU A 180 -18.53 -30.17 9.60
C LEU A 180 -18.60 -28.78 10.27
N PHE A 181 -19.29 -27.82 9.66
CA PHE A 181 -19.30 -26.45 10.14
C PHE A 181 -20.14 -26.22 11.41
N PRO A 182 -21.33 -26.84 11.58
CA PRO A 182 -22.12 -26.70 12.81
C PRO A 182 -21.37 -27.15 14.07
N GLN A 183 -20.53 -28.18 13.96
CA GLN A 183 -19.72 -28.68 15.07
C GLN A 183 -18.61 -27.68 15.44
N MET A 184 -17.95 -27.09 14.44
CA MET A 184 -16.94 -26.04 14.67
C MET A 184 -17.56 -24.76 15.22
N ALA A 185 -18.74 -24.36 14.73
CA ALA A 185 -19.46 -23.18 15.20
C ALA A 185 -19.88 -23.31 16.67
N GLN A 186 -20.34 -24.48 17.12
CA GLN A 186 -20.72 -24.71 18.53
C GLN A 186 -19.54 -24.62 19.51
N VAL A 187 -18.32 -24.89 19.08
CA VAL A 187 -17.12 -24.76 19.92
C VAL A 187 -16.64 -23.31 19.95
N VAL A 188 -16.64 -22.64 18.79
CA VAL A 188 -16.04 -21.30 18.65
C VAL A 188 -16.97 -20.17 19.12
N VAL A 189 -18.29 -20.29 18.91
CA VAL A 189 -19.25 -19.23 19.28
C VAL A 189 -19.25 -18.95 20.80
N PRO A 190 -19.26 -19.95 21.70
CA PRO A 190 -19.12 -19.70 23.12
C PRO A 190 -17.76 -19.12 23.50
N THR A 191 -16.66 -19.59 22.89
CA THR A 191 -15.31 -19.08 23.18
C THR A 191 -15.11 -17.63 22.75
N ALA A 192 -15.71 -17.22 21.63
CA ALA A 192 -15.68 -15.83 21.18
C ALA A 192 -16.51 -14.91 22.09
N ALA A 193 -17.62 -15.40 22.67
CA ALA A 193 -18.43 -14.63 23.60
C ALA A 193 -17.75 -14.36 24.96
N PHE A 194 -16.68 -15.08 25.30
CA PHE A 194 -15.83 -14.77 26.45
C PHE A 194 -14.71 -13.76 26.15
N LEU A 195 -14.50 -13.41 24.88
CA LEU A 195 -13.44 -12.51 24.41
C LEU A 195 -13.95 -11.10 24.04
N PHE A 196 -15.24 -10.85 24.17
CA PHE A 196 -15.91 -9.54 24.04
C PHE A 196 -16.72 -9.26 25.31
#